data_AF-A0A7K2Y4L7-F1
#
_entry.id   AF-A0A7K2Y4L7-F1
#
_cell.length_a   1.000
_cell.length_b   1.000
_cell.length_c   1.000
_cell.angle_alpha   90.00
_cell.angle_beta   90.00
_cell.angle_gamma   90.00
#
_symmetry.space_group_name_H-M   'P 1'
#
loop_
_entity.id
_entity.type
_entity.pdbx_description
1 polymer ?
#
loop_
_entity_poly.entity_id
_entity_poly.type
_entity_poly.pdbx_seq_one_letter_code
_entity_poly.pdbx_strand_id
1 'polypeptide(L)'
;MKDVVFALGWVQSQEIEIDPALRVPLATALADYAPDVHEMLARLDNEYIVNAGDNKSPWEADGTYHLSVWNNVLTKTLRAVAVDPQAYALLRMAETHTAAAQLAAVPADATGVDLSLQPTKNARALGVLDGIAETARGKDAGPARTWDTAVHEGLLDEETHRADPSTPVGRLTATWLQELKNTPEPARAERLRSQGLDMARTWAQTRGMAEPTRTDLLAEVESSAHHAHREAKL
;
A
#
# COMPACT_ATOMS: atom_id res chain seq x y z
N MET A 1 -8.14 -7.11 -15.95
CA MET A 1 -8.17 -6.35 -14.68
C MET A 1 -8.69 -4.93 -14.87
N LYS A 2 -8.07 -4.10 -15.73
CA LYS A 2 -8.49 -2.72 -16.00
C LYS A 2 -10.01 -2.53 -16.23
N ASP A 3 -10.61 -3.32 -17.12
CA ASP A 3 -12.06 -3.22 -17.41
C ASP A 3 -12.95 -3.55 -16.20
N VAL A 4 -12.52 -4.50 -15.36
CA VAL A 4 -13.23 -4.87 -14.12
C VAL A 4 -13.22 -3.70 -13.15
N VAL A 5 -12.06 -3.06 -12.96
CA VAL A 5 -11.91 -1.90 -12.07
C VAL A 5 -12.72 -0.71 -12.59
N PHE A 6 -12.76 -0.49 -13.91
CA PHE A 6 -13.63 0.53 -14.50
C PHE A 6 -15.11 0.24 -14.33
N ALA A 7 -15.56 -0.99 -14.57
CA ALA A 7 -16.95 -1.39 -14.40
C ALA A 7 -17.45 -1.17 -12.96
N LEU A 8 -16.58 -1.39 -11.97
CA LEU A 8 -16.87 -1.13 -10.56
C LEU A 8 -16.81 0.37 -10.24
N GLY A 9 -15.73 1.06 -10.63
CA GLY A 9 -15.47 2.44 -10.22
C GLY A 9 -16.28 3.53 -10.93
N TRP A 10 -16.88 3.22 -12.08
CA TRP A 10 -17.67 4.17 -12.88
C TRP A 10 -19.10 4.39 -12.37
N VAL A 11 -19.55 3.63 -11.36
CA VAL A 11 -20.87 3.86 -10.76
C VAL A 11 -20.91 5.27 -10.16
N GLN A 12 -21.96 6.04 -10.51
CA GLN A 12 -22.13 7.43 -10.07
C GLN A 12 -22.27 7.56 -8.55
N SER A 13 -22.58 6.47 -7.84
CA SER A 13 -22.58 6.45 -6.38
C SER A 13 -21.18 6.64 -5.81
N GLN A 14 -21.12 7.19 -4.59
CA GLN A 14 -19.88 7.25 -3.83
C GLN A 14 -19.51 5.88 -3.24
N GLU A 15 -20.49 4.99 -3.07
CA GLU A 15 -20.33 3.65 -2.54
C GLU A 15 -20.60 2.62 -3.64
N ILE A 16 -19.64 1.71 -3.83
CA ILE A 16 -19.79 0.53 -4.69
C ILE A 16 -20.07 -0.64 -3.76
N GLU A 17 -21.15 -1.37 -4.01
CA GLU A 17 -21.41 -2.61 -3.31
C GLU A 17 -20.83 -3.78 -4.11
N ILE A 18 -19.87 -4.48 -3.52
CA ILE A 18 -19.30 -5.71 -4.07
C ILE A 18 -19.85 -6.86 -3.24
N ASP A 19 -20.40 -7.86 -3.93
CA ASP A 19 -20.82 -9.13 -3.32
C ASP A 19 -19.69 -9.65 -2.41
N PRO A 20 -19.97 -9.96 -1.13
CA PRO A 20 -18.96 -10.47 -0.20
C PRO A 20 -18.12 -11.63 -0.77
N ALA A 21 -18.71 -12.52 -1.59
CA ALA A 21 -18.01 -13.64 -2.20
C ALA A 21 -16.94 -13.23 -3.23
N LEU A 22 -16.98 -11.99 -3.73
CA LEU A 22 -16.06 -11.48 -4.75
C LEU A 22 -14.92 -10.63 -4.17
N ARG A 23 -15.00 -10.20 -2.90
CA ARG A 23 -14.03 -9.26 -2.30
C ARG A 23 -12.63 -9.87 -2.20
N VAL A 24 -12.50 -11.06 -1.63
CA VAL A 24 -11.21 -11.77 -1.51
C VAL A 24 -10.63 -12.16 -2.88
N PRO A 25 -11.40 -12.73 -3.84
CA PRO A 25 -10.90 -12.98 -5.20
C PRO A 25 -10.43 -11.71 -5.90
N LEU A 26 -11.15 -10.59 -5.75
CA LEU A 26 -10.74 -9.32 -6.36
C LEU A 26 -9.48 -8.75 -5.69
N ALA A 27 -9.37 -8.80 -4.36
CA ALA A 27 -8.15 -8.41 -3.65
C ALA A 27 -6.95 -9.25 -4.08
N THR A 28 -7.13 -10.56 -4.23
CA THR A 28 -6.09 -11.48 -4.72
C THR A 28 -5.63 -11.07 -6.11
N ALA A 29 -6.59 -10.86 -7.02
CA ALA A 29 -6.26 -10.47 -8.38
C ALA A 29 -5.64 -9.06 -8.46
N LEU A 30 -6.00 -8.12 -7.56
CA LEU A 30 -5.33 -6.82 -7.46
C LEU A 30 -3.91 -6.92 -6.89
N ALA A 31 -3.68 -7.83 -5.94
CA ALA A 31 -2.36 -8.11 -5.39
C ALA A 31 -1.39 -8.66 -6.45
N ASP A 32 -1.87 -9.41 -7.45
CA ASP A 32 -1.05 -9.85 -8.59
C ASP A 32 -0.56 -8.67 -9.46
N TYR A 33 -1.23 -7.51 -9.39
CA TYR A 33 -0.85 -6.26 -10.06
C TYR A 33 -0.28 -5.25 -9.06
N ALA A 34 0.29 -5.70 -7.93
CA ALA A 34 0.76 -4.80 -6.88
C ALA A 34 1.71 -3.69 -7.35
N PRO A 35 2.65 -3.90 -8.30
CA PRO A 35 3.48 -2.80 -8.83
C PRO A 35 2.65 -1.69 -9.48
N ASP A 36 1.66 -2.05 -10.30
CA ASP A 36 0.79 -1.08 -10.97
C ASP A 36 -0.15 -0.39 -9.96
N VAL A 37 -0.69 -1.16 -9.00
CA VAL A 37 -1.51 -0.63 -7.91
C VAL A 37 -0.72 0.36 -7.07
N HIS A 38 0.52 0.04 -6.72
CA HIS A 38 1.42 0.92 -6.01
C HIS A 38 1.61 2.25 -6.73
N GLU A 39 1.91 2.23 -8.03
CA GLU A 39 2.12 3.45 -8.82
C GLU A 39 0.84 4.29 -8.94
N MET A 40 -0.31 3.65 -9.12
CA MET A 40 -1.61 4.32 -9.13
C MET A 40 -1.98 4.94 -7.77
N LEU A 41 -1.59 4.32 -6.65
CA LEU A 41 -1.79 4.85 -5.30
C LEU A 41 -0.81 5.99 -4.98
N ALA A 42 0.45 5.83 -5.39
CA ALA A 42 1.49 6.84 -5.19
C ALA A 42 1.23 8.10 -6.03
N ARG A 43 0.73 7.97 -7.27
CA ARG A 43 0.41 9.11 -8.17
C ARG A 43 1.61 10.03 -8.45
N LEU A 44 2.82 9.51 -8.36
CA LEU A 44 4.06 10.26 -8.64
C LEU A 44 4.67 9.90 -10.00
N ASP A 45 4.21 8.82 -10.63
CA ASP A 45 4.61 8.44 -11.98
C ASP A 45 3.64 9.00 -13.03
N ASN A 46 4.16 9.83 -13.92
CA ASN A 46 3.37 10.46 -14.96
C ASN A 46 2.85 9.46 -16.00
N GLU A 47 3.54 8.35 -16.24
CA GLU A 47 3.10 7.33 -17.20
C GLU A 47 1.75 6.70 -16.78
N TYR A 48 1.60 6.45 -15.48
CA TYR A 48 0.35 5.97 -14.92
C TYR A 48 -0.77 7.00 -14.98
N ILE A 49 -0.44 8.30 -14.90
CA ILE A 49 -1.44 9.38 -15.01
C ILE A 49 -1.96 9.49 -16.45
N VAL A 50 -1.07 9.48 -17.45
CA VAL A 50 -1.46 9.66 -18.86
C VAL A 50 -2.15 8.43 -19.46
N ASN A 51 -1.92 7.25 -18.89
CA ASN A 51 -2.54 5.98 -19.31
C ASN A 51 -3.76 5.56 -18.47
N ALA A 52 -4.23 6.41 -17.55
CA ALA A 52 -5.33 6.12 -16.65
C ALA A 52 -6.71 6.01 -17.33
N GLY A 53 -6.90 6.58 -18.53
CA GLY A 53 -8.19 6.65 -19.24
C GLY A 53 -8.83 5.29 -19.55
N ASP A 54 -10.15 5.22 -19.61
CA ASP A 54 -10.90 4.03 -20.05
C ASP A 54 -10.64 3.69 -21.52
N ASN A 55 -10.37 4.70 -22.33
CA ASN A 55 -9.95 4.59 -23.73
C ASN A 55 -8.46 4.26 -23.93
N LYS A 56 -7.70 4.05 -22.85
CA LYS A 56 -6.27 3.69 -22.91
C LYS A 56 -6.08 2.19 -22.72
N SER A 57 -5.50 1.53 -23.70
CA SER A 57 -5.09 0.12 -23.55
C SER A 57 -3.95 -0.01 -22.51
N PRO A 58 -3.80 -1.18 -21.87
CA PRO A 58 -2.54 -1.56 -21.23
C PRO A 58 -1.35 -1.31 -22.17
N TRP A 59 -0.21 -0.95 -21.61
CA TRP A 59 1.01 -0.67 -22.39
C TRP A 59 2.14 -1.61 -21.99
N GLU A 60 3.14 -1.71 -22.85
CA GLU A 60 4.36 -2.49 -22.58
C GLU A 60 5.49 -1.53 -22.22
N ALA A 61 6.17 -1.78 -21.11
CA ALA A 61 7.41 -1.12 -20.72
C ALA A 61 8.32 -2.16 -20.04
N ASP A 62 9.62 -2.07 -20.27
CA ASP A 62 10.63 -2.95 -19.65
C ASP A 62 10.34 -4.46 -19.77
N GLY A 63 9.69 -4.88 -20.86
CA GLY A 63 9.34 -6.28 -21.13
C GLY A 63 8.19 -6.83 -20.29
N THR A 64 7.44 -5.97 -19.59
CA THR A 64 6.20 -6.31 -18.90
C THR A 64 5.04 -5.44 -19.36
N TYR A 65 3.82 -5.91 -19.11
CA TYR A 65 2.61 -5.15 -19.38
C TYR A 65 2.14 -4.44 -18.13
N HIS A 66 1.77 -3.17 -18.29
CA HIS A 66 1.24 -2.31 -17.24
C HIS A 66 -0.18 -1.88 -17.55
N LEU A 67 -0.94 -1.63 -16.50
CA LEU A 67 -2.24 -0.99 -16.58
C LEU A 67 -2.34 0.17 -15.60
N SER A 68 -3.21 1.11 -15.94
CA SER A 68 -3.60 2.19 -15.05
C SER A 68 -5.08 2.45 -15.18
N VAL A 69 -5.70 2.90 -14.10
CA VAL A 69 -7.04 3.48 -14.07
C VAL A 69 -6.97 4.81 -13.34
N TRP A 70 -8.02 5.63 -13.45
CA TRP A 70 -8.09 6.84 -12.65
C TRP A 70 -8.02 6.51 -11.16
N ASN A 71 -7.25 7.29 -10.40
CA ASN A 71 -7.05 7.03 -8.98
C ASN A 71 -8.37 7.01 -8.18
N ASN A 72 -9.37 7.83 -8.54
CA ASN A 72 -10.70 7.79 -7.92
C ASN A 72 -11.45 6.47 -8.21
N VAL A 73 -11.30 5.89 -9.41
CA VAL A 73 -11.86 4.58 -9.77
C VAL A 73 -11.20 3.47 -8.96
N LEU A 74 -9.86 3.50 -8.85
CA LEU A 74 -9.11 2.54 -8.04
C LEU A 74 -9.50 2.63 -6.56
N THR A 75 -9.39 3.82 -5.96
CA THR A 75 -9.66 4.02 -4.53
C THR A 75 -11.09 3.67 -4.14
N LYS A 76 -12.10 3.99 -4.96
CA LYS A 76 -13.47 3.52 -4.72
C LYS A 76 -13.56 1.98 -4.71
N THR A 77 -12.90 1.32 -5.66
CA THR A 77 -12.87 -0.15 -5.74
C THR A 77 -12.20 -0.74 -4.50
N LEU A 78 -11.05 -0.20 -4.10
CA LEU A 78 -10.32 -0.64 -2.91
C LEU A 78 -11.11 -0.42 -1.63
N ARG A 79 -11.87 0.69 -1.50
CA ARG A 79 -12.79 0.92 -0.36
C ARG A 79 -13.86 -0.16 -0.27
N ALA A 80 -14.49 -0.52 -1.39
CA ALA A 80 -15.53 -1.54 -1.41
C ALA A 80 -14.99 -2.95 -1.06
N VAL A 81 -13.76 -3.25 -1.49
CA VAL A 81 -13.07 -4.49 -1.15
C VAL A 81 -12.67 -4.52 0.33
N ALA A 82 -12.14 -3.42 0.87
CA ALA A 82 -11.56 -3.33 2.21
C ALA A 82 -12.57 -3.51 3.35
N VAL A 83 -13.88 -3.42 3.08
CA VAL A 83 -14.93 -3.79 4.05
C VAL A 83 -14.73 -5.21 4.56
N ASP A 84 -14.17 -6.10 3.74
CA ASP A 84 -13.68 -7.40 4.17
C ASP A 84 -12.23 -7.29 4.72
N PRO A 85 -11.99 -7.59 6.00
CA PRO A 85 -10.66 -7.46 6.62
C PRO A 85 -9.62 -8.42 6.02
N GLN A 86 -10.03 -9.60 5.56
CA GLN A 86 -9.12 -10.54 4.90
C GLN A 86 -8.68 -9.99 3.54
N ALA A 87 -9.62 -9.43 2.77
CA ALA A 87 -9.33 -8.78 1.50
C ALA A 87 -8.39 -7.57 1.67
N TYR A 88 -8.61 -6.75 2.71
CA TYR A 88 -7.70 -5.66 3.05
C TYR A 88 -6.30 -6.16 3.45
N ALA A 89 -6.21 -7.21 4.28
CA ALA A 89 -4.93 -7.78 4.70
C ALA A 89 -4.10 -8.27 3.50
N LEU A 90 -4.73 -8.90 2.50
CA LEU A 90 -4.07 -9.31 1.24
C LEU A 90 -3.49 -8.10 0.49
N LEU A 91 -4.29 -7.07 0.26
CA LEU A 91 -3.84 -5.84 -0.40
C LEU A 91 -2.71 -5.16 0.38
N ARG A 92 -2.84 -5.11 1.71
CA ARG A 92 -1.84 -4.49 2.59
C ARG A 92 -0.52 -5.24 2.56
N MET A 93 -0.52 -6.57 2.52
CA MET A 93 0.71 -7.35 2.40
C MET A 93 1.33 -7.24 1.02
N ALA A 94 0.53 -7.23 -0.05
CA ALA A 94 1.04 -7.00 -1.40
C ALA A 94 1.74 -5.64 -1.52
N GLU A 95 1.16 -4.58 -0.96
CA GLU A 95 1.78 -3.26 -0.87
C GLU A 95 3.03 -3.27 0.02
N THR A 96 3.01 -4.00 1.15
CA THR A 96 4.18 -4.16 2.03
C THR A 96 5.38 -4.76 1.30
N HIS A 97 5.15 -5.81 0.52
CA HIS A 97 6.19 -6.45 -0.30
C HIS A 97 6.67 -5.52 -1.42
N THR A 98 5.76 -4.83 -2.09
CA THR A 98 6.09 -3.88 -3.16
C THR A 98 6.93 -2.73 -2.62
N ALA A 99 6.54 -2.14 -1.48
CA ALA A 99 7.29 -1.09 -0.82
C ALA A 99 8.70 -1.56 -0.41
N ALA A 100 8.82 -2.76 0.17
CA ALA A 100 10.12 -3.35 0.49
C ALA A 100 10.99 -3.57 -0.75
N ALA A 101 10.40 -4.01 -1.86
CA ALA A 101 11.08 -4.17 -3.14
C ALA A 101 11.58 -2.84 -3.71
N GLN A 102 10.75 -1.79 -3.70
CA GLN A 102 11.13 -0.45 -4.15
C GLN A 102 12.28 0.13 -3.33
N LEU A 103 12.26 -0.03 -2.00
CA LEU A 103 13.39 0.39 -1.14
C LEU A 103 14.67 -0.40 -1.45
N ALA A 104 14.56 -1.72 -1.64
CA ALA A 104 15.69 -2.58 -1.95
C ALA A 104 16.32 -2.27 -3.32
N ALA A 105 15.52 -1.78 -4.27
CA ALA A 105 15.96 -1.46 -5.63
C ALA A 105 16.70 -0.11 -5.73
N VAL A 106 16.61 0.77 -4.73
CA VAL A 106 17.31 2.07 -4.74
C VAL A 106 18.83 1.87 -4.82
N PRO A 107 19.51 2.38 -5.87
CA PRO A 107 20.97 2.24 -6.03
C PRO A 107 21.74 2.74 -4.80
N ALA A 108 22.86 2.10 -4.47
CA ALA A 108 23.64 2.41 -3.25
C ALA A 108 24.17 3.86 -3.22
N ASP A 109 24.44 4.43 -4.40
CA ASP A 109 24.95 5.77 -4.66
C ASP A 109 23.86 6.80 -4.99
N ALA A 110 22.58 6.41 -4.92
CA ALA A 110 21.46 7.33 -5.15
C ALA A 110 21.53 8.54 -4.20
N THR A 111 21.26 9.73 -4.75
CA THR A 111 21.22 11.00 -4.01
C THR A 111 20.04 11.85 -4.48
N GLY A 112 19.70 12.88 -3.71
CA GLY A 112 18.61 13.80 -4.07
C GLY A 112 17.29 13.07 -4.32
N VAL A 113 16.64 13.37 -5.45
CA VAL A 113 15.34 12.80 -5.83
C VAL A 113 15.42 11.29 -6.01
N ASP A 114 16.50 10.74 -6.58
CA ASP A 114 16.63 9.30 -6.79
C ASP A 114 16.73 8.53 -5.47
N LEU A 115 17.18 9.19 -4.40
CA LEU A 115 17.19 8.63 -3.05
C LEU A 115 15.82 8.72 -2.38
N SER A 116 15.12 9.85 -2.52
CA SER A 116 13.87 10.11 -1.78
C SER A 116 12.61 9.60 -2.47
N LEU A 117 12.62 9.42 -3.79
CA LEU A 117 11.43 9.10 -4.57
C LEU A 117 10.74 7.82 -4.10
N GLN A 118 11.47 6.72 -3.96
CA GLN A 118 10.87 5.42 -3.59
C GLN A 118 10.33 5.39 -2.16
N PRO A 119 11.06 5.87 -1.12
CA PRO A 119 10.48 6.07 0.20
C PRO A 119 9.22 6.93 0.19
N THR A 120 9.21 8.03 -0.59
CA THR A 120 8.07 8.95 -0.68
C THR A 120 6.86 8.32 -1.40
N LYS A 121 7.08 7.52 -2.46
CA LYS A 121 6.03 6.73 -3.14
C LYS A 121 5.41 5.70 -2.19
N ASN A 122 6.23 4.92 -1.50
CA ASN A 122 5.80 3.93 -0.51
C ASN A 122 4.95 4.54 0.59
N ALA A 123 5.40 5.66 1.14
CA ALA A 123 4.69 6.38 2.19
C ALA A 123 3.30 6.82 1.71
N ARG A 124 3.22 7.31 0.46
CA ARG A 124 1.97 7.74 -0.16
C ARG A 124 1.00 6.58 -0.36
N ALA A 125 1.47 5.48 -0.95
CA ALA A 125 0.62 4.31 -1.22
C ALA A 125 0.07 3.69 0.08
N LEU A 126 0.93 3.49 1.09
CA LEU A 126 0.52 3.00 2.41
C LEU A 126 -0.43 3.98 3.11
N GLY A 127 -0.18 5.29 3.02
CA GLY A 127 -1.07 6.31 3.58
C GLY A 127 -2.47 6.28 2.95
N VAL A 128 -2.59 6.04 1.64
CA VAL A 128 -3.91 5.84 1.01
C VAL A 128 -4.61 4.61 1.58
N LEU A 129 -3.91 3.48 1.74
CA LEU A 129 -4.49 2.28 2.36
C LEU A 129 -4.92 2.53 3.80
N ASP A 130 -4.17 3.32 4.58
CA ASP A 130 -4.56 3.70 5.94
C ASP A 130 -5.85 4.54 5.96
N GLY A 131 -6.06 5.40 4.96
CA GLY A 131 -7.29 6.18 4.82
C GLY A 131 -8.47 5.28 4.50
N ILE A 132 -8.26 4.32 3.60
CA ILE A 132 -9.26 3.30 3.23
C ILE A 132 -9.63 2.41 4.44
N ALA A 133 -8.63 1.94 5.20
CA ALA A 133 -8.83 1.12 6.39
C ALA A 133 -9.70 1.84 7.44
N GLU A 134 -9.46 3.12 7.66
CA GLU A 134 -10.23 3.93 8.61
C GLU A 134 -11.70 4.06 8.21
N THR A 135 -11.99 4.15 6.91
CA THR A 135 -13.37 4.10 6.40
C THR A 135 -13.96 2.70 6.56
N ALA A 136 -13.22 1.66 6.17
CA ALA A 136 -13.70 0.28 6.14
C ALA A 136 -14.07 -0.29 7.51
N ARG A 137 -13.26 -0.01 8.54
CA ARG A 137 -13.49 -0.50 9.91
C ARG A 137 -14.73 0.13 10.59
N GLY A 138 -15.26 1.22 10.04
CA GLY A 138 -16.41 1.94 10.59
C GLY A 138 -16.11 2.78 11.84
N LYS A 139 -17.14 3.45 12.36
CA LYS A 139 -17.03 4.36 13.53
C LYS A 139 -17.33 3.68 14.86
N ASP A 140 -18.04 2.55 14.82
CA ASP A 140 -18.47 1.84 16.02
C ASP A 140 -17.33 1.02 16.61
N ALA A 141 -17.06 1.22 17.90
CA ALA A 141 -15.87 0.66 18.56
C ALA A 141 -15.81 -0.88 18.56
N GLY A 142 -16.96 -1.55 18.58
CA GLY A 142 -17.04 -3.02 18.53
C GLY A 142 -16.64 -3.57 17.15
N PRO A 143 -17.40 -3.25 16.08
CA PRO A 143 -17.07 -3.64 14.71
C PRO A 143 -15.65 -3.24 14.28
N ALA A 144 -15.21 -2.02 14.63
CA ALA A 144 -13.86 -1.56 14.29
C ALA A 144 -12.78 -2.45 14.93
N ARG A 145 -12.96 -2.84 16.20
CA ARG A 145 -12.02 -3.75 16.88
C ARG A 145 -12.01 -5.14 16.26
N THR A 146 -13.17 -5.67 15.88
CA THR A 146 -13.25 -6.97 15.19
C THR A 146 -12.52 -6.92 13.84
N TRP A 147 -12.71 -5.86 13.07
CA TRP A 147 -12.00 -5.64 11.81
C TRP A 147 -10.49 -5.52 12.03
N ASP A 148 -10.04 -4.70 12.99
CA ASP A 148 -8.63 -4.50 13.30
C ASP A 148 -7.93 -5.81 13.72
N THR A 149 -8.61 -6.65 14.52
CA THR A 149 -8.11 -7.97 14.92
C THR A 149 -8.01 -8.92 13.73
N ALA A 150 -9.03 -8.99 12.88
CA ALA A 150 -9.03 -9.86 11.70
C ALA A 150 -7.94 -9.44 10.69
N VAL A 151 -7.71 -8.14 10.51
CA VAL A 151 -6.59 -7.65 9.70
C VAL A 151 -5.26 -8.04 10.34
N HIS A 152 -5.07 -7.83 11.64
CA HIS A 152 -3.83 -8.19 12.32
C HIS A 152 -3.51 -9.68 12.20
N GLU A 153 -4.49 -10.55 12.39
CA GLU A 153 -4.35 -12.00 12.20
C GLU A 153 -4.02 -12.34 10.74
N GLY A 154 -4.73 -11.73 9.78
CA GLY A 154 -4.50 -11.95 8.35
C GLY A 154 -3.12 -11.50 7.86
N LEU A 155 -2.53 -10.45 8.44
CA LEU A 155 -1.18 -9.99 8.12
C LEU A 155 -0.10 -10.92 8.71
N LEU A 156 -0.38 -11.57 9.84
CA LEU A 156 0.56 -12.46 10.53
C LEU A 156 0.43 -13.92 10.14
N ASP A 157 -0.42 -14.23 9.17
CA ASP A 157 -0.55 -15.58 8.63
C ASP A 157 0.72 -16.00 7.88
N GLU A 158 1.57 -16.78 8.56
CA GLU A 158 2.86 -17.25 8.06
C GLU A 158 2.74 -18.24 6.88
N GLU A 159 1.57 -18.87 6.68
CA GLU A 159 1.34 -19.72 5.51
C GLU A 159 1.16 -18.88 4.24
N THR A 160 0.57 -17.70 4.38
CA THR A 160 0.24 -16.81 3.26
C THR A 160 1.38 -15.85 2.91
N HIS A 161 2.20 -15.41 3.89
CA HIS A 161 3.14 -14.29 3.72
C HIS A 161 4.63 -14.66 3.83
N ARG A 162 5.00 -15.91 3.53
CA ARG A 162 6.39 -16.36 3.66
C ARG A 162 7.31 -15.65 2.64
N ALA A 163 8.14 -14.74 3.13
CA ALA A 163 9.29 -14.20 2.38
C ALA A 163 10.60 -14.82 2.85
N ASP A 164 11.59 -14.88 1.96
CA ASP A 164 12.95 -15.29 2.30
C ASP A 164 13.69 -14.16 3.05
N PRO A 165 13.93 -14.29 4.37
CA PRO A 165 14.59 -13.26 5.18
C PRO A 165 16.08 -13.09 4.82
N SER A 166 16.64 -13.89 3.92
CA SER A 166 18.00 -13.68 3.39
C SER A 166 18.09 -12.50 2.41
N THR A 167 16.97 -12.15 1.78
CA THR A 167 16.88 -11.06 0.79
C THR A 167 16.66 -9.71 1.46
N PRO A 168 17.08 -8.58 0.87
CA PRO A 168 16.77 -7.25 1.40
C PRO A 168 15.26 -7.01 1.57
N VAL A 169 14.46 -7.46 0.61
CA VAL A 169 12.98 -7.38 0.65
C VAL A 169 12.44 -8.18 1.83
N GLY A 170 12.79 -9.46 1.92
CA GLY A 170 12.31 -10.32 2.99
C GLY A 170 12.78 -9.88 4.37
N ARG A 171 13.98 -9.29 4.51
CA ARG A 171 14.40 -8.67 5.78
C ARG A 171 13.52 -7.50 6.19
N LEU A 172 13.25 -6.57 5.27
CA LEU A 172 12.41 -5.40 5.57
C LEU A 172 11.01 -5.85 5.98
N THR A 173 10.40 -6.77 5.22
CA THR A 173 9.07 -7.30 5.52
C THR A 173 9.05 -8.07 6.84
N ALA A 174 10.00 -8.99 7.06
CA ALA A 174 10.06 -9.78 8.30
C ALA A 174 10.31 -8.92 9.54
N THR A 175 11.15 -7.89 9.43
CA THR A 175 11.38 -6.94 10.53
C THR A 175 10.08 -6.24 10.92
N TRP A 176 9.35 -5.71 9.95
CA TRP A 176 8.06 -5.05 10.22
C TRP A 176 7.01 -6.02 10.78
N LEU A 177 6.87 -7.23 10.20
CA LEU A 177 5.93 -8.25 10.70
C LEU A 177 6.26 -8.66 12.15
N GLN A 178 7.54 -8.79 12.48
CA GLN A 178 7.97 -9.11 13.84
C GLN A 178 7.62 -7.98 14.82
N GLU A 179 7.75 -6.72 14.43
CA GLU A 179 7.30 -5.59 15.25
C GLU A 179 5.77 -5.57 15.41
N LEU A 180 5.03 -5.84 14.33
CA LEU A 180 3.57 -5.92 14.34
C LEU A 180 3.07 -7.04 15.26
N LYS A 181 3.73 -8.21 15.23
CA LYS A 181 3.44 -9.36 16.12
C LYS A 181 3.57 -9.00 17.59
N ASN A 182 4.55 -8.17 17.93
CA ASN A 182 4.81 -7.73 19.30
C ASN A 182 4.01 -6.49 19.72
N THR A 183 3.18 -5.93 18.83
CA THR A 183 2.41 -4.72 19.10
C THR A 183 1.11 -5.05 19.87
N PRO A 184 0.88 -4.44 21.05
CA PRO A 184 -0.34 -4.66 21.83
C PRO A 184 -1.57 -4.10 21.10
N GLU A 185 -2.74 -4.72 21.30
CA GLU A 185 -4.00 -4.39 20.59
C GLU A 185 -4.27 -2.88 20.46
N PRO A 186 -4.16 -2.06 21.53
CA PRO A 186 -4.46 -0.62 21.44
C PRO A 186 -3.55 0.18 20.51
N ALA A 187 -2.37 -0.35 20.18
CA ALA A 187 -1.36 0.30 19.34
C ALA A 187 -1.29 -0.26 17.91
N ARG A 188 -2.07 -1.29 17.57
CA ARG A 188 -1.98 -1.97 16.25
C ARG A 188 -2.36 -1.07 15.08
N ALA A 189 -3.43 -0.30 15.22
CA ALA A 189 -3.86 0.62 14.16
C ALA A 189 -2.80 1.70 13.87
N GLU A 190 -2.17 2.23 14.93
CA GLU A 190 -1.07 3.19 14.78
C GLU A 190 0.17 2.54 14.17
N ARG A 191 0.46 1.28 14.52
CA ARG A 191 1.57 0.52 13.92
C ARG A 191 1.39 0.29 12.42
N LEU A 192 0.15 0.11 11.95
CA LEU A 192 -0.12 0.08 10.52
C LEU A 192 0.18 1.45 9.91
N ARG A 193 -0.34 2.53 10.49
CA ARG A 193 -0.08 3.88 9.98
C ARG A 193 1.39 4.26 9.91
N SER A 194 2.19 3.85 10.88
CA SER A 194 3.62 4.16 10.92
C SER A 194 4.47 3.30 9.96
N GLN A 195 3.88 2.30 9.30
CA GLN A 195 4.63 1.30 8.54
C GLN A 195 5.58 1.90 7.50
N GLY A 196 5.11 2.82 6.65
CA GLY A 196 5.94 3.40 5.59
C GLY A 196 7.16 4.15 6.15
N LEU A 197 6.94 4.87 7.25
CA LEU A 197 7.99 5.58 7.98
C LEU A 197 8.97 4.62 8.66
N ASP A 198 8.47 3.57 9.30
CA ASP A 198 9.29 2.57 9.99
C ASP A 198 10.16 1.78 9.00
N MET A 199 9.59 1.36 7.86
CA MET A 199 10.34 0.68 6.80
C MET A 199 11.40 1.59 6.19
N ALA A 200 11.08 2.85 5.89
CA ALA A 200 12.05 3.83 5.39
C ALA A 200 13.17 4.10 6.42
N ARG A 201 12.85 4.16 7.72
CA ARG A 201 13.83 4.33 8.80
C ARG A 201 14.79 3.14 8.86
N THR A 202 14.28 1.91 8.90
CA THR A 202 15.10 0.70 8.93
C THR A 202 15.99 0.58 7.69
N TRP A 203 15.43 0.90 6.51
CA TRP A 203 16.18 0.94 5.26
C TRP A 203 17.32 1.98 5.29
N ALA A 204 17.02 3.23 5.68
CA ALA A 204 18.01 4.30 5.74
C ALA A 204 19.12 4.03 6.77
N GLN A 205 18.78 3.42 7.91
CA GLN A 205 19.76 2.97 8.91
C GLN A 205 20.66 1.87 8.36
N THR A 206 20.10 0.87 7.68
CA THR A 206 20.86 -0.23 7.08
C THR A 206 21.86 0.27 6.03
N ARG A 207 21.55 1.36 5.35
CA ARG A 207 22.44 2.02 4.38
C ARG A 207 23.53 2.89 5.01
N GLY A 208 23.54 3.05 6.33
CA GLY A 208 24.47 3.95 7.01
C GLY A 208 24.25 5.42 6.64
N MET A 209 23.01 5.82 6.32
CA MET A 209 22.69 7.19 5.93
C MET A 209 23.00 8.16 7.07
N ALA A 210 23.67 9.27 6.74
CA ALA A 210 24.02 10.32 7.71
C ALA A 210 22.76 10.95 8.34
N GLU A 211 22.86 11.33 9.62
CA GLU A 211 21.72 11.85 10.40
C GLU A 211 20.96 12.99 9.73
N PRO A 212 21.59 14.04 9.17
CA PRO A 212 20.85 15.13 8.54
C PRO A 212 20.02 14.65 7.35
N THR A 213 20.65 13.93 6.41
CA THR A 213 19.98 13.37 5.23
C THR A 213 18.85 12.41 5.61
N ARG A 214 19.07 11.58 6.63
CA ARG A 214 18.06 10.65 7.12
C ARG A 214 16.88 11.39 7.74
N THR A 215 17.13 12.44 8.51
CA THR A 215 16.08 13.24 9.15
C THR A 215 15.21 13.93 8.10
N ASP A 216 15.84 14.57 7.11
CA ASP A 216 15.13 15.26 6.03
C ASP A 216 14.27 14.29 5.21
N LEU A 217 14.83 13.13 4.85
CA LEU A 217 14.10 12.07 4.17
C LEU A 217 12.87 11.59 4.97
N LEU A 218 13.06 11.31 6.27
CA LEU A 218 11.97 10.79 7.10
C LEU A 218 10.85 11.82 7.31
N ALA A 219 11.18 13.12 7.34
CA ALA A 219 10.19 14.18 7.37
C ALA A 219 9.38 14.26 6.06
N GLU A 220 10.03 14.06 4.90
CA GLU A 220 9.35 13.99 3.60
C GLU A 220 8.40 12.77 3.53
N VAL A 221 8.88 11.61 3.96
CA VAL A 221 8.12 10.36 4.05
C VAL A 221 6.87 10.53 4.93
N GLU A 222 7.04 11.08 6.14
CA GLU A 222 5.94 11.32 7.08
C GLU A 222 4.90 12.30 6.49
N SER A 223 5.36 13.40 5.89
CA SER A 223 4.50 14.39 5.24
C SER A 223 3.69 13.78 4.08
N SER A 224 4.35 12.96 3.25
CA SER A 224 3.72 12.27 2.12
C SER A 224 2.63 11.30 2.57
N ALA A 225 2.92 10.45 3.57
CA ALA A 225 1.94 9.53 4.14
C ALA A 225 0.72 10.27 4.72
N HIS A 226 0.95 11.33 5.50
CA HIS A 226 -0.12 12.12 6.11
C HIS A 226 -1.00 12.84 5.08
N HIS A 227 -0.40 13.33 4.00
CA HIS A 227 -1.16 13.95 2.92
C HIS A 227 -2.05 12.93 2.20
N ALA A 228 -1.48 11.78 1.84
CA ALA A 228 -2.18 10.70 1.14
C ALA A 228 -3.33 10.12 1.97
N HIS A 229 -3.09 9.92 3.27
CA HIS A 229 -4.09 9.48 4.23
C HIS A 229 -5.31 10.39 4.26
N ARG A 230 -5.10 11.71 4.24
CA ARG A 230 -6.20 12.69 4.24
C ARG A 230 -6.94 12.74 2.91
N GLU A 231 -6.25 12.67 1.79
CA GLU A 231 -6.88 12.58 0.47
C GLU A 231 -7.81 11.36 0.37
N ALA A 232 -7.35 10.21 0.89
CA ALA A 232 -8.08 8.95 0.83
C ALA A 232 -9.30 8.87 1.75
N LYS A 233 -9.60 9.90 2.55
CA LYS A 233 -10.84 10.01 3.33
C LYS A 233 -11.98 10.73 2.60
N LEU A 234 -11.65 11.49 1.55
CA LEU A 234 -12.59 12.32 0.79
C LEU A 234 -13.27 11.49 -0.32
#